data_AF-A0A7Y9FF36-F1
#
_entry.id   AF-A0A7Y9FF36-F1
#
_cell.length_a   1.000
_cell.length_b   1.000
_cell.length_c   1.000
_cell.angle_alpha   90.00
_cell.angle_beta   90.00
_cell.angle_gamma   90.00
#
_symmetry.space_group_name_H-M   'P 1'
#
loop_
_entity.id
_entity.type
_entity.pdbx_description
1 polymer ?
#
loop_
_entity_poly.entity_id
_entity_poly.type
_entity_poly.pdbx_seq_one_letter_code
_entity_poly.pdbx_strand_id
1 'polypeptide(L)'
;MPIRIRPSTVATGAVRASGAPPGRSRPARRLLALALTAALVTPLGAAPSAAEPAPLVCAGVPAPGGVLDEQVVSDRRVRGGIVVPEGGSCRLHRVTVEGDVRVDPQGWLMVERSAVLGSVHVRGSMAVSRATFHGDVHVDAPDLPRVWAAYLEGGSATFLGRVHGRGAVDLYGVHVVGSFNVTAVALDMRLEDSRFDGWVNVPAAPGIGVGIRWSDLRSGLTIKRGTGHDVCGTDVAGDLVLRDVRGYVAVGAFPAGHGSCPAWGSVGPPPGHPRAGEDPPEQMRTTVGGTLRVVGDGTDLHLHHVHVAGDLLCPDRGVTAGLVTAGGTRTGGCR
;
A
#
# COMPACT_ATOMS: atom_id res chain seq x y z
N MET A 1 31.63 -3.33 29.07
CA MET A 1 30.63 -3.34 30.16
C MET A 1 29.25 -3.53 29.54
N PRO A 2 28.56 -4.68 29.72
CA PRO A 2 27.22 -4.85 29.19
C PRO A 2 26.18 -4.33 30.19
N ILE A 3 25.27 -3.48 29.73
CA ILE A 3 24.15 -2.96 30.51
C ILE A 3 23.02 -4.00 30.45
N ARG A 4 22.73 -4.62 31.61
CA ARG A 4 21.56 -5.48 31.82
C ARG A 4 20.34 -4.59 32.07
N ILE A 5 19.37 -4.61 31.16
CA ILE A 5 18.04 -4.03 31.39
C ILE A 5 17.11 -5.16 31.85
N ARG A 6 16.55 -5.03 33.06
CA ARG A 6 15.53 -5.94 33.59
C ARG A 6 14.14 -5.54 33.05
N PRO A 7 13.30 -6.48 32.63
CA PRO A 7 11.90 -6.17 32.31
C PRO A 7 11.10 -5.97 33.59
N SER A 8 10.27 -4.93 33.60
CA SER A 8 9.32 -4.63 34.69
C SER A 8 8.03 -5.41 34.48
N THR A 9 7.60 -6.09 35.52
CA THR A 9 6.33 -6.82 35.61
C THR A 9 5.19 -5.81 35.78
N VAL A 10 4.25 -5.75 34.84
CA VAL A 10 3.00 -5.00 35.00
C VAL A 10 1.88 -5.99 35.31
N ALA A 11 1.28 -5.79 36.47
CA ALA A 11 0.20 -6.63 37.01
C ALA A 11 -1.12 -6.37 36.27
N THR A 12 -1.78 -7.47 35.90
CA THR A 12 -3.11 -7.52 35.29
C THR A 12 -4.18 -7.22 36.36
N GLY A 13 -4.80 -6.05 36.27
CA GLY A 13 -5.99 -5.69 37.05
C GLY A 13 -7.26 -6.17 36.35
N ALA A 14 -8.00 -7.07 36.99
CA ALA A 14 -9.33 -7.49 36.57
C ALA A 14 -10.36 -6.40 36.85
N VAL A 15 -11.16 -6.02 35.83
CA VAL A 15 -12.34 -5.17 36.02
C VAL A 15 -13.59 -5.94 35.62
N ARG A 16 -14.45 -6.12 36.62
CA ARG A 16 -15.79 -6.74 36.57
C ARG A 16 -16.75 -5.98 35.68
N ALA A 17 -17.60 -6.74 35.00
CA ALA A 17 -18.80 -6.30 34.30
C ALA A 17 -19.85 -5.65 35.23
N SER A 18 -20.61 -4.70 34.70
CA SER A 18 -21.93 -4.32 35.19
C SER A 18 -22.76 -3.82 34.00
N GLY A 19 -23.97 -4.36 33.85
CA GLY A 19 -24.88 -4.09 32.74
C GLY A 19 -26.06 -3.19 33.08
N ALA A 20 -27.03 -3.25 32.15
CA ALA A 20 -28.37 -2.61 32.07
C ALA A 20 -28.43 -1.23 31.36
N PRO A 21 -29.61 -0.78 30.88
CA PRO A 21 -30.51 -1.36 29.84
C PRO A 21 -30.90 -0.29 28.76
N PRO A 22 -31.76 -0.57 27.75
CA PRO A 22 -31.99 0.34 26.63
C PRO A 22 -33.07 1.40 26.94
N GLY A 23 -32.71 2.68 26.81
CA GLY A 23 -33.61 3.82 26.94
C GLY A 23 -33.88 4.51 25.60
N ARG A 24 -35.11 4.41 25.10
CA ARG A 24 -35.67 5.23 24.01
C ARG A 24 -35.91 6.67 24.50
N SER A 25 -35.43 7.67 23.74
CA SER A 25 -36.12 8.96 23.59
C SER A 25 -35.51 9.83 22.48
N ARG A 26 -36.24 9.98 21.37
CA ARG A 26 -36.29 11.23 20.57
C ARG A 26 -37.28 12.20 21.26
N PRO A 27 -37.50 13.46 20.85
CA PRO A 27 -36.76 14.38 19.96
C PRO A 27 -36.53 15.79 20.59
N ALA A 28 -35.67 16.63 20.01
CA ALA A 28 -35.82 18.08 20.16
C ALA A 28 -35.15 18.83 18.99
N ARG A 29 -35.97 19.25 18.02
CA ARG A 29 -35.63 20.32 17.07
C ARG A 29 -35.49 21.61 17.88
N ARG A 30 -34.28 22.15 17.97
CA ARG A 30 -34.07 23.57 18.34
C ARG A 30 -33.79 24.35 17.07
N LEU A 31 -34.80 25.10 16.63
CA LEU A 31 -34.65 26.24 15.73
C LEU A 31 -33.86 27.30 16.49
N LEU A 32 -32.61 27.54 16.10
CA LEU A 32 -31.86 28.70 16.55
C LEU A 32 -31.93 29.75 15.44
N ALA A 33 -32.58 30.87 15.75
CA ALA A 33 -32.59 32.05 14.90
C ALA A 33 -31.18 32.65 14.85
N LEU A 34 -30.61 32.72 13.64
CA LEU A 34 -29.34 33.40 13.41
C LEU A 34 -29.61 34.91 13.30
N ALA A 35 -29.03 35.68 14.22
CA ALA A 35 -28.97 37.13 14.12
C ALA A 35 -28.02 37.53 12.98
N LEU A 36 -28.57 38.23 11.98
CA LEU A 36 -27.85 38.85 10.89
C LEU A 36 -26.97 39.98 11.46
N THR A 37 -25.68 39.71 11.64
CA THR A 37 -24.70 40.75 12.00
C THR A 37 -24.03 41.20 10.71
N ALA A 38 -24.42 42.37 10.21
CA ALA A 38 -23.80 43.00 9.05
C ALA A 38 -22.40 43.49 9.43
N ALA A 39 -21.39 42.63 9.27
CA ALA A 39 -19.99 43.01 9.38
C ALA A 39 -19.58 43.77 8.10
N LEU A 40 -19.12 45.01 8.27
CA LEU A 40 -18.48 45.79 7.23
C LEU A 40 -17.29 44.98 6.66
N VAL A 41 -17.44 44.50 5.43
CA VAL A 41 -16.34 43.91 4.64
C VAL A 41 -15.48 45.06 4.15
N THR A 42 -14.44 45.42 4.91
CA THR A 42 -13.33 46.19 4.35
C THR A 42 -12.66 45.35 3.27
N PRO A 43 -12.54 45.82 2.01
CA PRO A 43 -11.79 45.12 0.99
C PRO A 43 -10.32 45.14 1.39
N LEU A 44 -9.88 44.06 2.05
CA LEU A 44 -8.47 43.75 2.20
C LEU A 44 -7.93 43.62 0.77
N GLY A 45 -7.19 44.63 0.32
CA GLY A 45 -6.52 44.61 -0.97
C GLY A 45 -5.75 43.30 -1.08
N ALA A 46 -6.08 42.50 -2.09
CA ALA A 46 -5.41 41.24 -2.36
C ALA A 46 -3.91 41.53 -2.41
N ALA A 47 -3.17 41.06 -1.40
CA ALA A 47 -1.73 41.08 -1.47
C ALA A 47 -1.34 40.38 -2.78
N PRO A 48 -0.43 40.96 -3.58
CA PRO A 48 -0.03 40.34 -4.83
C PRO A 48 0.39 38.90 -4.50
N SER A 49 -0.32 37.92 -5.08
CA SER A 49 0.01 36.51 -4.92
C SER A 49 1.46 36.36 -5.36
N ALA A 50 2.35 36.07 -4.40
CA ALA A 50 3.75 35.82 -4.72
C ALA A 50 3.78 34.77 -5.82
N ALA A 51 4.40 35.09 -6.96
CA ALA A 51 4.48 34.18 -8.08
C ALA A 51 5.10 32.86 -7.60
N GLU A 52 4.46 31.74 -7.93
CA GLU A 52 4.95 30.43 -7.57
C GLU A 52 6.35 30.24 -8.18
N PRO A 53 7.36 29.81 -7.40
CA PRO A 53 8.71 29.62 -7.91
C PRO A 53 8.69 28.60 -9.05
N ALA A 54 9.41 28.91 -10.13
CA ALA A 54 9.50 28.02 -11.29
C ALA A 54 10.05 26.64 -10.88
N PRO A 55 9.54 25.54 -11.45
CA PRO A 55 9.97 24.20 -11.09
C PRO A 55 11.42 23.94 -11.52
N LEU A 56 12.13 23.13 -10.74
CA LEU A 56 13.44 22.59 -11.12
C LEU A 56 13.25 21.50 -12.16
N VAL A 57 13.81 21.70 -13.36
CA VAL A 57 13.81 20.69 -14.43
C VAL A 57 15.07 19.84 -14.33
N CYS A 58 14.91 18.52 -14.14
CA CYS A 58 16.01 17.56 -14.13
C CYS A 58 16.15 16.86 -15.50
N ALA A 59 16.72 17.53 -16.50
CA ALA A 59 16.84 16.95 -17.84
C ALA A 59 17.92 15.85 -17.96
N GLY A 60 18.84 15.77 -17.00
CA GLY A 60 20.10 15.04 -17.19
C GLY A 60 21.00 15.74 -18.22
N VAL A 61 22.28 15.38 -18.24
CA VAL A 61 23.19 15.82 -19.32
C VAL A 61 23.46 14.61 -20.20
N PRO A 62 23.27 14.68 -21.53
CA PRO A 62 23.69 13.61 -22.41
C PRO A 62 25.21 13.40 -22.26
N ALA A 63 25.64 12.27 -21.72
CA ALA A 63 27.07 11.96 -21.70
C ALA A 63 27.53 11.52 -23.10
N PRO A 64 28.77 11.80 -23.49
CA PRO A 64 29.36 11.22 -24.70
C PRO A 64 29.28 9.68 -24.63
N GLY A 65 28.53 9.07 -25.55
CA GLY A 65 28.28 7.62 -25.54
C GLY A 65 26.82 7.22 -25.26
N GLY A 66 25.91 8.19 -25.07
CA GLY A 66 24.47 7.91 -25.01
C GLY A 66 23.96 7.39 -23.66
N VAL A 67 24.82 7.33 -22.65
CA VAL A 67 24.40 7.13 -21.26
C VAL A 67 23.97 8.49 -20.71
N LEU A 68 22.80 8.57 -20.09
CA LEU A 68 22.35 9.80 -19.47
C LEU A 68 23.01 9.95 -18.11
N ASP A 69 23.77 11.03 -17.90
CA ASP A 69 24.27 11.35 -16.58
C ASP A 69 23.10 11.81 -15.70
N GLU A 70 22.94 11.10 -14.59
CA GLU A 70 21.92 11.38 -13.59
C GLU A 70 22.18 12.74 -12.94
N GLN A 71 21.21 13.65 -13.00
CA GLN A 71 21.32 14.93 -12.30
C GLN A 71 21.10 14.72 -10.81
N VAL A 72 22.16 14.91 -10.01
CA VAL A 72 22.09 14.77 -8.55
C VAL A 72 21.76 16.11 -7.89
N VAL A 73 20.67 16.13 -7.12
CA VAL A 73 20.28 17.22 -6.23
C VAL A 73 20.45 16.75 -4.80
N SER A 74 21.24 17.46 -3.99
CA SER A 74 21.52 17.02 -2.62
C SER A 74 21.54 18.16 -1.62
N ASP A 75 21.22 17.81 -0.37
CA ASP A 75 21.46 18.63 0.83
C ASP A 75 20.87 20.04 0.76
N ARG A 76 19.69 20.18 0.16
CA ARG A 76 19.05 21.48 -0.03
C ARG A 76 17.54 21.43 -0.05
N ARG A 77 16.95 22.62 0.03
CA ARG A 77 15.51 22.86 -0.12
C ARG A 77 15.23 23.38 -1.53
N VAL A 78 14.29 22.77 -2.23
CA VAL A 78 13.80 23.23 -3.54
C VAL A 78 12.44 23.88 -3.31
N ARG A 79 12.38 25.21 -3.45
CA ARG A 79 11.13 25.98 -3.41
C ARG A 79 10.52 25.90 -4.80
N GLY A 80 9.38 25.24 -4.94
CA GLY A 80 8.78 24.90 -6.23
C GLY A 80 8.85 23.40 -6.52
N GLY A 81 8.19 23.01 -7.61
CA GLY A 81 8.12 21.61 -8.03
C GLY A 81 9.39 21.07 -8.66
N ILE A 82 9.40 19.78 -8.94
CA ILE A 82 10.43 19.10 -9.74
C ILE A 82 9.77 18.49 -10.97
N VAL A 83 10.41 18.66 -12.11
CA VAL A 83 10.01 18.03 -13.37
C VAL A 83 11.16 17.20 -13.89
N VAL A 84 10.97 15.89 -13.99
CA VAL A 84 11.85 15.00 -14.76
C VAL A 84 11.19 14.82 -16.13
N PRO A 85 11.69 15.46 -17.20
CA PRO A 85 11.12 15.35 -18.53
C PRO A 85 11.34 13.95 -19.12
N GLU A 86 10.76 13.70 -20.29
CA GLU A 86 10.94 12.44 -21.01
C GLU A 86 12.42 12.15 -21.28
N GLY A 87 12.84 10.91 -20.96
CA GLY A 87 14.24 10.49 -21.00
C GLY A 87 15.16 11.17 -19.99
N GLY A 88 14.66 12.06 -19.12
CA GLY A 88 15.46 12.69 -18.06
C GLY A 88 15.76 11.74 -16.90
N SER A 89 16.81 12.04 -16.14
CA SER A 89 17.18 11.28 -14.94
C SER A 89 17.56 12.20 -13.78
N CYS A 90 17.00 11.97 -12.60
CA CYS A 90 17.25 12.78 -11.41
C CYS A 90 17.44 11.94 -10.14
N ARG A 91 18.44 12.30 -9.32
CA ARG A 91 18.57 11.85 -7.93
C ARG A 91 18.24 12.97 -6.98
N LEU A 92 17.37 12.71 -6.00
CA LEU A 92 17.17 13.58 -4.84
C LEU A 92 17.75 12.85 -3.62
N HIS A 93 18.74 13.46 -2.96
CA HIS A 93 19.34 12.88 -1.76
C HIS A 93 19.38 13.92 -0.64
N ARG A 94 18.66 13.67 0.47
CA ARG A 94 18.54 14.66 1.57
C ARG A 94 17.98 16.00 1.09
N VAL A 95 16.96 15.95 0.22
CA VAL A 95 16.29 17.12 -0.35
C VAL A 95 14.90 17.28 0.25
N THR A 96 14.47 18.53 0.45
CA THR A 96 13.05 18.85 0.71
C THR A 96 12.49 19.61 -0.49
N VAL A 97 11.44 19.08 -1.09
CA VAL A 97 10.72 19.70 -2.23
C VAL A 97 9.43 20.33 -1.71
N GLU A 98 9.26 21.64 -1.92
CA GLU A 98 8.04 22.39 -1.60
C GLU A 98 7.24 22.66 -2.87
N GLY A 99 6.64 21.60 -3.39
CA GLY A 99 5.87 21.63 -4.61
C GLY A 99 5.68 20.24 -5.15
N ASP A 100 5.01 20.17 -6.29
CA ASP A 100 4.68 18.91 -6.91
C ASP A 100 5.88 18.31 -7.66
N VAL A 101 5.92 16.98 -7.73
CA VAL A 101 6.93 16.25 -8.49
C VAL A 101 6.25 15.57 -9.67
N ARG A 102 6.78 15.80 -10.87
CA ARG A 102 6.29 15.17 -12.11
C ARG A 102 7.42 14.41 -12.77
N VAL A 103 7.19 13.12 -13.04
CA VAL A 103 8.08 12.26 -13.81
C VAL A 103 7.37 11.89 -15.10
N ASP A 104 7.83 12.45 -16.21
CA ASP A 104 7.26 12.18 -17.53
C ASP A 104 7.61 10.77 -18.04
N PRO A 105 6.91 10.26 -19.08
CA PRO A 105 7.21 8.96 -19.66
C PRO A 105 8.71 8.77 -19.94
N GLN A 106 9.25 7.59 -19.69
CA GLN A 106 10.69 7.27 -19.80
C GLN A 106 11.64 8.10 -18.90
N GLY A 107 11.13 9.10 -18.17
CA GLY A 107 11.89 9.77 -17.14
C GLY A 107 12.14 8.84 -15.94
N TRP A 108 13.24 9.05 -15.25
CA TRP A 108 13.61 8.25 -14.07
C TRP A 108 13.97 9.15 -12.89
N LEU A 109 13.38 8.88 -11.74
CA LEU A 109 13.58 9.64 -10.51
C LEU A 109 13.94 8.70 -9.35
N MET A 110 15.06 8.96 -8.68
CA MET A 110 15.40 8.33 -7.41
C MET A 110 15.24 9.34 -6.27
N VAL A 111 14.43 9.01 -5.27
CA VAL A 111 14.19 9.84 -4.09
C VAL A 111 14.71 9.14 -2.85
N GLU A 112 15.87 9.56 -2.35
CA GLU A 112 16.51 8.98 -1.18
C GLU A 112 16.55 9.98 -0.01
N ARG A 113 16.15 9.54 1.21
CA ARG A 113 16.28 10.34 2.45
C ARG A 113 15.71 11.75 2.32
N SER A 114 14.64 11.88 1.54
CA SER A 114 14.10 13.16 1.09
C SER A 114 12.62 13.30 1.46
N ALA A 115 12.11 14.52 1.42
CA ALA A 115 10.70 14.82 1.66
C ALA A 115 10.09 15.60 0.49
N VAL A 116 8.87 15.24 0.10
CA VAL A 116 8.08 15.96 -0.91
C VAL A 116 6.82 16.50 -0.24
N LEU A 117 6.71 17.83 -0.20
CA LEU A 117 5.59 18.59 0.36
C LEU A 117 4.63 19.02 -0.75
N GLY A 118 4.18 18.04 -1.52
CA GLY A 118 3.30 18.22 -2.68
C GLY A 118 2.84 16.87 -3.21
N SER A 119 2.07 16.90 -4.29
CA SER A 119 1.62 15.70 -4.99
C SER A 119 2.72 15.17 -5.90
N VAL A 120 2.70 13.86 -6.16
CA VAL A 120 3.63 13.22 -7.09
C VAL A 120 2.86 12.58 -8.23
N HIS A 121 3.25 12.88 -9.46
CA HIS A 121 2.70 12.27 -10.66
C HIS A 121 3.79 11.50 -11.41
N VAL A 122 3.64 10.18 -11.48
CA VAL A 122 4.61 9.25 -12.05
C VAL A 122 4.06 8.66 -13.33
N ARG A 123 4.58 9.11 -14.48
CA ARG A 123 4.32 8.52 -15.81
C ARG A 123 5.53 7.77 -16.37
N GLY A 124 6.72 8.02 -15.81
CA GLY A 124 7.94 7.24 -16.00
C GLY A 124 8.23 6.32 -14.81
N SER A 125 9.48 6.23 -14.40
CA SER A 125 9.93 5.38 -13.28
C SER A 125 10.31 6.23 -12.07
N MET A 126 9.88 5.82 -10.88
CA MET A 126 10.29 6.41 -9.62
C MET A 126 10.70 5.33 -8.63
N ALA A 127 11.92 5.43 -8.11
CA ALA A 127 12.40 4.62 -7.00
C ALA A 127 12.51 5.49 -5.75
N VAL A 128 12.02 5.01 -4.61
CA VAL A 128 12.02 5.76 -3.36
C VAL A 128 12.69 4.95 -2.25
N SER A 129 13.53 5.60 -1.45
CA SER A 129 14.18 4.97 -0.30
C SER A 129 14.25 5.91 0.89
N ARG A 130 13.72 5.51 2.05
CA ARG A 130 13.76 6.35 3.26
C ARG A 130 13.21 7.76 3.03
N ALA A 131 12.11 7.88 2.29
CA ALA A 131 11.54 9.16 1.89
C ALA A 131 10.13 9.36 2.46
N THR A 132 9.69 10.61 2.56
CA THR A 132 8.35 10.97 3.03
C THR A 132 7.61 11.83 2.00
N PHE A 133 6.37 11.47 1.69
CA PHE A 133 5.51 12.18 0.73
C PHE A 133 4.27 12.70 1.46
N HIS A 134 4.01 14.01 1.42
CA HIS A 134 2.88 14.65 2.13
C HIS A 134 1.63 14.86 1.27
N GLY A 135 1.67 14.49 0.00
CA GLY A 135 0.55 14.59 -0.93
C GLY A 135 0.15 13.23 -1.51
N ASP A 136 -0.81 13.28 -2.43
CA ASP A 136 -1.22 12.11 -3.17
C ASP A 136 -0.13 11.70 -4.17
N VAL A 137 0.03 10.39 -4.38
CA VAL A 137 0.89 9.81 -5.41
C VAL A 137 0.00 9.19 -6.48
N HIS A 138 0.10 9.71 -7.70
CA HIS A 138 -0.61 9.22 -8.88
C HIS A 138 0.37 8.50 -9.80
N VAL A 139 0.18 7.20 -9.98
CA VAL A 139 0.93 6.38 -10.95
C VAL A 139 0.09 6.28 -12.21
N ASP A 140 0.57 6.79 -13.33
CA ASP A 140 -0.17 6.82 -14.59
C ASP A 140 0.68 6.22 -15.72
N ALA A 141 0.60 4.90 -15.84
CA ALA A 141 1.18 4.18 -16.95
C ALA A 141 0.38 4.47 -18.23
N PRO A 142 1.00 5.10 -19.24
CA PRO A 142 0.35 5.27 -20.54
C PRO A 142 0.02 3.88 -21.13
N ASP A 143 -0.87 3.84 -22.14
CA ASP A 143 -1.22 2.64 -22.91
C ASP A 143 -0.06 2.17 -23.82
N LEU A 144 1.15 2.15 -23.29
CA LEU A 144 2.35 1.66 -23.94
C LEU A 144 2.52 0.15 -23.70
N PRO A 145 3.31 -0.54 -24.55
CA PRO A 145 3.70 -1.93 -24.31
C PRO A 145 4.28 -2.11 -22.90
N ARG A 146 4.08 -3.30 -22.31
CA ARG A 146 4.41 -3.64 -20.89
C ARG A 146 5.80 -3.20 -20.40
N VAL A 147 6.75 -2.97 -21.29
CA VAL A 147 8.16 -2.66 -20.96
C VAL A 147 8.36 -1.23 -20.42
N TRP A 148 7.40 -0.31 -20.63
CA TRP A 148 7.53 1.11 -20.24
C TRP A 148 6.37 1.63 -19.40
N ALA A 149 5.69 0.75 -18.67
CA ALA A 149 4.66 1.21 -17.75
C ALA A 149 5.28 2.06 -16.64
N ALA A 150 4.51 3.03 -16.15
CA ALA A 150 4.89 3.78 -14.96
C ALA A 150 5.20 2.82 -13.82
N TYR A 151 6.39 2.95 -13.24
CA TYR A 151 6.91 2.02 -12.26
C TYR A 151 7.24 2.77 -10.97
N LEU A 152 6.61 2.35 -9.88
CA LEU A 152 6.88 2.85 -8.54
C LEU A 152 7.54 1.75 -7.72
N GLU A 153 8.82 1.93 -7.42
CA GLU A 153 9.56 1.08 -6.48
C GLU A 153 9.76 1.83 -5.17
N GLY A 154 9.50 1.20 -4.02
CA GLY A 154 9.66 1.86 -2.73
C GLY A 154 10.23 0.96 -1.65
N GLY A 155 11.29 1.43 -0.99
CA GLY A 155 11.94 0.79 0.15
C GLY A 155 11.92 1.69 1.39
N SER A 156 11.28 1.29 2.49
CA SER A 156 11.31 2.05 3.76
C SER A 156 10.79 3.50 3.62
N ALA A 157 9.71 3.72 2.88
CA ALA A 157 9.15 5.06 2.63
C ALA A 157 7.79 5.27 3.33
N THR A 158 7.42 6.52 3.58
CA THR A 158 6.12 6.90 4.15
C THR A 158 5.34 7.78 3.17
N PHE A 159 4.12 7.36 2.84
CA PHE A 159 3.18 8.11 2.01
C PHE A 159 2.03 8.62 2.88
N LEU A 160 1.99 9.93 3.13
CA LEU A 160 0.97 10.62 3.91
C LEU A 160 -0.12 11.17 2.97
N GLY A 161 -0.78 10.27 2.27
CA GLY A 161 -1.74 10.58 1.23
C GLY A 161 -2.22 9.31 0.52
N ARG A 162 -3.03 9.48 -0.52
CA ARG A 162 -3.52 8.37 -1.33
C ARG A 162 -2.47 7.98 -2.37
N VAL A 163 -2.24 6.68 -2.53
CA VAL A 163 -1.48 6.15 -3.66
C VAL A 163 -2.49 5.54 -4.64
N HIS A 164 -2.58 6.05 -5.86
CA HIS A 164 -3.60 5.61 -6.80
C HIS A 164 -3.15 5.65 -8.26
N GLY A 165 -3.94 5.02 -9.13
CA GLY A 165 -3.77 5.08 -10.58
C GLY A 165 -3.61 3.70 -11.20
N ARG A 166 -2.71 3.60 -12.18
CA ARG A 166 -2.49 2.41 -13.02
C ARG A 166 -1.00 2.30 -13.35
N GLY A 167 -0.37 1.16 -13.08
CA GLY A 167 1.05 0.97 -13.39
C GLY A 167 1.62 -0.33 -12.84
N ALA A 168 2.94 -0.39 -12.72
CA ALA A 168 3.65 -1.42 -11.98
C ALA A 168 4.11 -0.83 -10.64
N VAL A 169 3.97 -1.60 -9.56
CA VAL A 169 4.31 -1.17 -8.20
C VAL A 169 4.97 -2.30 -7.44
N ASP A 170 6.14 -2.03 -6.88
CA ASP A 170 6.85 -2.93 -5.97
C ASP A 170 7.23 -2.14 -4.70
N LEU A 171 6.62 -2.50 -3.57
CA LEU A 171 6.76 -1.79 -2.31
C LEU A 171 7.23 -2.74 -1.22
N TYR A 172 8.33 -2.37 -0.57
CA TYR A 172 8.96 -3.09 0.51
C TYR A 172 9.17 -2.18 1.73
N GLY A 173 8.70 -2.59 2.91
CA GLY A 173 8.96 -1.81 4.12
C GLY A 173 8.23 -0.45 4.14
N VAL A 174 7.15 -0.25 3.38
CA VAL A 174 6.52 1.08 3.26
C VAL A 174 5.35 1.27 4.22
N HIS A 175 5.04 2.53 4.54
CA HIS A 175 3.84 2.89 5.29
C HIS A 175 2.99 3.87 4.49
N VAL A 176 1.75 3.48 4.17
CA VAL A 176 0.76 4.35 3.50
C VAL A 176 -0.31 4.77 4.51
N VAL A 177 -0.29 6.05 4.88
CA VAL A 177 -1.32 6.71 5.69
C VAL A 177 -2.40 7.26 4.76
N GLY A 178 -3.18 6.36 4.19
CA GLY A 178 -4.19 6.67 3.19
C GLY A 178 -4.66 5.41 2.46
N SER A 179 -5.51 5.58 1.45
CA SER A 179 -5.95 4.47 0.60
C SER A 179 -4.91 4.14 -0.46
N PHE A 180 -4.78 2.85 -0.80
CA PHE A 180 -3.97 2.36 -1.91
C PHE A 180 -4.88 1.78 -3.01
N ASN A 181 -4.93 2.43 -4.17
CA ASN A 181 -5.83 2.12 -5.28
C ASN A 181 -5.08 2.08 -6.62
N VAL A 182 -4.22 1.08 -6.82
CA VAL A 182 -3.42 0.97 -8.06
C VAL A 182 -3.85 -0.24 -8.87
N THR A 183 -4.10 -0.01 -10.16
CA THR A 183 -4.35 -1.09 -11.12
C THR A 183 -3.02 -1.61 -11.70
N ALA A 184 -2.69 -2.88 -11.46
CA ALA A 184 -1.48 -3.54 -11.95
C ALA A 184 -1.59 -3.90 -13.44
N VAL A 185 -0.71 -3.42 -14.32
CA VAL A 185 -0.88 -3.61 -15.78
C VAL A 185 0.32 -4.14 -16.58
N ALA A 186 1.51 -4.21 -16.00
CA ALA A 186 2.73 -4.55 -16.76
C ALA A 186 3.61 -5.62 -16.11
N LEU A 187 3.77 -5.54 -14.79
CA LEU A 187 4.54 -6.46 -13.97
C LEU A 187 3.69 -6.93 -12.80
N ASP A 188 4.06 -8.06 -12.21
CA ASP A 188 3.46 -8.52 -10.96
C ASP A 188 3.64 -7.44 -9.88
N MET A 189 2.54 -7.11 -9.19
CA MET A 189 2.59 -6.16 -8.09
C MET A 189 3.04 -6.87 -6.83
N ARG A 190 3.94 -6.24 -6.06
CA ARG A 190 4.41 -6.76 -4.77
C ARG A 190 4.25 -5.71 -3.69
N LEU A 191 3.59 -6.10 -2.60
CA LEU A 191 3.47 -5.32 -1.37
C LEU A 191 4.01 -6.18 -0.23
N GLU A 192 5.22 -5.89 0.23
CA GLU A 192 5.96 -6.74 1.15
C GLU A 192 6.40 -5.94 2.38
N ASP A 193 6.30 -6.54 3.58
CA ASP A 193 6.73 -5.91 4.83
C ASP A 193 6.15 -4.50 5.04
N SER A 194 4.90 -4.30 4.61
CA SER A 194 4.33 -2.96 4.43
C SER A 194 3.08 -2.75 5.28
N ARG A 195 2.85 -1.51 5.67
CA ARG A 195 1.68 -1.11 6.46
C ARG A 195 0.77 -0.17 5.68
N PHE A 196 -0.51 -0.44 5.68
CA PHE A 196 -1.53 0.36 5.02
C PHE A 196 -2.65 0.70 6.02
N ASP A 197 -2.81 1.99 6.32
CA ASP A 197 -3.84 2.41 7.25
C ASP A 197 -5.24 2.47 6.59
N GLY A 198 -5.30 2.77 5.29
CA GLY A 198 -6.53 2.77 4.49
C GLY A 198 -6.76 1.49 3.69
N TRP A 199 -7.87 1.47 2.94
CA TRP A 199 -8.24 0.32 2.10
C TRP A 199 -7.24 0.11 0.96
N VAL A 200 -6.90 -1.16 0.72
CA VAL A 200 -6.04 -1.60 -0.38
C VAL A 200 -6.91 -2.24 -1.46
N ASN A 201 -6.98 -1.63 -2.64
CA ASN A 201 -7.76 -2.15 -3.77
C ASN A 201 -6.85 -2.24 -5.00
N VAL A 202 -6.60 -3.47 -5.43
CA VAL A 202 -5.64 -3.81 -6.48
C VAL A 202 -6.33 -4.59 -7.59
N PRO A 203 -6.91 -3.90 -8.59
CA PRO A 203 -7.26 -4.52 -9.84
C PRO A 203 -6.00 -4.93 -10.62
N ALA A 204 -6.01 -6.07 -11.30
CA ALA A 204 -4.89 -6.53 -12.12
C ALA A 204 -5.34 -6.82 -13.56
N ALA A 205 -4.50 -6.48 -14.53
CA ALA A 205 -4.67 -6.88 -15.91
C ALA A 205 -4.53 -8.41 -16.06
N PRO A 206 -5.09 -9.02 -17.12
CA PRO A 206 -4.92 -10.46 -17.37
C PRO A 206 -3.44 -10.86 -17.45
N GLY A 207 -3.08 -11.96 -16.78
CA GLY A 207 -1.71 -12.46 -16.75
C GLY A 207 -0.78 -11.72 -15.78
N ILE A 208 -1.31 -10.81 -14.93
CA ILE A 208 -0.55 -10.10 -13.91
C ILE A 208 -0.95 -10.62 -12.53
N GLY A 209 0.05 -11.00 -11.73
CA GLY A 209 -0.10 -11.42 -10.35
C GLY A 209 -0.05 -10.25 -9.36
N VAL A 210 -0.55 -10.52 -8.15
CA VAL A 210 -0.47 -9.59 -7.02
C VAL A 210 -0.03 -10.39 -5.81
N GLY A 211 1.16 -10.10 -5.30
CA GLY A 211 1.71 -10.68 -4.08
C GLY A 211 1.66 -9.68 -2.93
N ILE A 212 1.02 -10.06 -1.82
CA ILE A 212 0.96 -9.28 -0.59
C ILE A 212 1.52 -10.14 0.54
N ARG A 213 2.61 -9.70 1.16
CA ARG A 213 3.38 -10.53 2.09
C ARG A 213 3.77 -9.74 3.33
N TRP A 214 3.73 -10.38 4.49
CA TRP A 214 4.22 -9.83 5.75
C TRP A 214 3.72 -8.41 6.04
N SER A 215 2.48 -8.13 5.66
CA SER A 215 1.94 -6.77 5.64
C SER A 215 0.82 -6.60 6.68
N ASP A 216 0.66 -5.38 7.17
CA ASP A 216 -0.40 -4.97 8.11
C ASP A 216 -1.38 -4.04 7.41
N LEU A 217 -2.58 -4.56 7.11
CA LEU A 217 -3.66 -3.85 6.43
C LEU A 217 -4.75 -3.49 7.46
N ARG A 218 -4.71 -2.26 7.99
CA ARG A 218 -5.58 -1.81 9.09
C ARG A 218 -7.05 -1.60 8.69
N SER A 219 -7.32 -1.57 7.39
CA SER A 219 -8.66 -1.52 6.83
C SER A 219 -8.99 -2.86 6.18
N GLY A 220 -9.23 -2.92 4.87
CA GLY A 220 -9.47 -4.17 4.15
C GLY A 220 -8.69 -4.23 2.85
N LEU A 221 -8.79 -5.39 2.20
CA LEU A 221 -8.09 -5.72 0.97
C LEU A 221 -9.11 -6.17 -0.08
N THR A 222 -8.97 -5.64 -1.29
CA THR A 222 -9.67 -6.15 -2.47
C THR A 222 -8.69 -6.41 -3.60
N ILE A 223 -8.64 -7.64 -4.08
CA ILE A 223 -7.90 -8.01 -5.30
C ILE A 223 -8.93 -8.33 -6.38
N LYS A 224 -8.78 -7.73 -7.56
CA LYS A 224 -9.73 -7.93 -8.67
C LYS A 224 -9.02 -8.37 -9.93
N ARG A 225 -9.51 -9.44 -10.59
CA ARG A 225 -8.94 -9.96 -11.84
C ARG A 225 -7.45 -10.33 -11.70
N GLY A 226 -6.79 -10.65 -12.80
CA GLY A 226 -5.40 -11.12 -12.82
C GLY A 226 -5.28 -12.63 -12.69
N THR A 227 -4.04 -13.09 -12.54
CA THR A 227 -3.69 -14.51 -12.36
C THR A 227 -2.49 -14.66 -11.45
N GLY A 228 -2.47 -15.65 -10.56
CA GLY A 228 -1.33 -15.90 -9.68
C GLY A 228 -1.26 -14.86 -8.56
N HIS A 229 -2.29 -14.84 -7.70
CA HIS A 229 -2.32 -13.94 -6.55
C HIS A 229 -1.90 -14.68 -5.29
N ASP A 230 -1.18 -14.01 -4.39
CA ASP A 230 -0.78 -14.59 -3.12
C ASP A 230 -0.86 -13.58 -1.97
N VAL A 231 -1.44 -14.00 -0.84
CA VAL A 231 -1.58 -13.18 0.38
C VAL A 231 -1.10 -13.96 1.60
N CYS A 232 0.10 -13.65 2.11
CA CYS A 232 0.75 -14.49 3.13
C CYS A 232 1.40 -13.72 4.27
N GLY A 233 1.36 -14.31 5.48
CA GLY A 233 1.86 -13.64 6.69
C GLY A 233 1.26 -12.25 6.87
N THR A 234 0.07 -12.01 6.33
CA THR A 234 -0.53 -10.68 6.23
C THR A 234 -1.71 -10.60 7.18
N ASP A 235 -1.77 -9.53 7.95
CA ASP A 235 -2.88 -9.24 8.85
C ASP A 235 -3.82 -8.24 8.16
N VAL A 236 -5.06 -8.67 7.91
CA VAL A 236 -6.11 -7.82 7.33
C VAL A 236 -7.13 -7.56 8.43
N ALA A 237 -7.20 -6.33 8.95
CA ALA A 237 -8.07 -6.03 10.09
C ALA A 237 -9.57 -6.12 9.75
N GLY A 238 -9.95 -5.80 8.51
CA GLY A 238 -11.30 -5.86 7.97
C GLY A 238 -11.47 -7.00 6.97
N ASP A 239 -12.16 -6.74 5.86
CA ASP A 239 -12.50 -7.78 4.89
C ASP A 239 -11.36 -8.05 3.90
N LEU A 240 -11.25 -9.31 3.49
CA LEU A 240 -10.47 -9.77 2.34
C LEU A 240 -11.42 -10.19 1.22
N VAL A 241 -11.45 -9.41 0.14
CA VAL A 241 -12.32 -9.67 -1.02
C VAL A 241 -11.49 -10.02 -2.25
N LEU A 242 -11.63 -11.25 -2.73
CA LEU A 242 -11.07 -11.72 -3.99
C LEU A 242 -12.18 -11.75 -5.03
N ARG A 243 -12.09 -10.95 -6.09
CA ARG A 243 -13.18 -10.79 -7.05
C ARG A 243 -12.73 -11.01 -8.50
N ASP A 244 -13.43 -11.86 -9.22
CA ASP A 244 -13.19 -12.15 -10.64
C ASP A 244 -11.74 -12.58 -10.93
N VAL A 245 -11.06 -13.14 -9.92
CA VAL A 245 -9.67 -13.63 -9.99
C VAL A 245 -9.63 -14.96 -10.73
N ARG A 246 -8.64 -15.16 -11.60
CA ARG A 246 -8.52 -16.37 -12.43
C ARG A 246 -7.23 -17.11 -12.14
N GLY A 247 -7.23 -18.41 -12.44
CA GLY A 247 -6.05 -19.24 -12.21
C GLY A 247 -5.77 -19.40 -10.72
N TYR A 248 -4.49 -19.43 -10.37
CA TYR A 248 -4.04 -19.74 -9.01
C TYR A 248 -4.20 -18.55 -8.05
N VAL A 249 -4.77 -18.81 -6.87
CA VAL A 249 -4.82 -17.85 -5.75
C VAL A 249 -4.44 -18.55 -4.45
N ALA A 250 -3.40 -18.07 -3.77
CA ALA A 250 -2.97 -18.52 -2.45
C ALA A 250 -3.35 -17.51 -1.36
N VAL A 251 -3.89 -18.01 -0.25
CA VAL A 251 -3.99 -17.24 0.99
C VAL A 251 -3.41 -18.05 2.15
N GLY A 252 -2.44 -17.46 2.83
CA GLY A 252 -1.70 -18.01 3.96
C GLY A 252 -0.56 -18.97 3.57
N ALA A 253 0.12 -19.54 4.56
CA ALA A 253 1.40 -20.22 4.37
C ALA A 253 1.26 -21.58 3.67
N PHE A 254 2.02 -21.82 2.60
CA PHE A 254 2.08 -23.11 1.91
C PHE A 254 3.38 -23.86 2.16
N PRO A 255 3.34 -25.21 2.19
CA PRO A 255 4.54 -26.03 2.09
C PRO A 255 5.32 -25.71 0.81
N ALA A 256 6.64 -25.88 0.86
CA ALA A 256 7.50 -25.67 -0.29
C ALA A 256 7.05 -26.49 -1.52
N GLY A 257 7.01 -25.86 -2.70
CA GLY A 257 6.72 -26.53 -3.97
C GLY A 257 5.32 -26.31 -4.57
N HIS A 258 4.41 -25.64 -3.86
CA HIS A 258 3.04 -25.42 -4.34
C HIS A 258 2.77 -24.09 -5.05
N GLY A 259 3.83 -23.31 -5.33
CA GLY A 259 3.75 -22.08 -6.11
C GLY A 259 3.09 -20.91 -5.35
N SER A 260 3.86 -19.85 -5.14
CA SER A 260 3.47 -18.57 -4.51
C SER A 260 3.16 -18.59 -3.00
N CYS A 261 3.59 -17.50 -2.36
CA CYS A 261 4.25 -17.40 -1.05
C CYS A 261 5.54 -18.22 -1.00
N PRO A 262 6.73 -17.59 -0.89
CA PRO A 262 7.98 -18.28 -1.10
C PRO A 262 8.04 -19.51 -0.22
N ALA A 263 8.18 -20.66 -0.89
CA ALA A 263 8.80 -21.83 -0.29
C ALA A 263 10.10 -21.34 0.37
N TRP A 264 10.09 -21.29 1.70
CA TRP A 264 11.24 -21.14 2.59
C TRP A 264 12.60 -21.25 1.86
N GLY A 265 13.18 -20.14 1.37
CA GLY A 265 14.43 -20.27 0.62
C GLY A 265 15.02 -19.05 -0.10
N SER A 266 14.23 -18.23 -0.79
CA SER A 266 14.80 -17.22 -1.71
C SER A 266 14.95 -15.81 -1.14
N VAL A 267 14.05 -15.42 -0.24
CA VAL A 267 14.15 -14.18 0.54
C VAL A 267 13.94 -14.62 1.98
N GLY A 268 15.00 -14.58 2.77
CA GLY A 268 14.89 -14.82 4.21
C GLY A 268 13.91 -13.81 4.77
N PRO A 269 13.02 -14.19 5.70
CA PRO A 269 12.10 -13.23 6.26
C PRO A 269 12.93 -12.13 6.98
N PRO A 270 12.38 -10.91 7.17
CA PRO A 270 13.13 -9.78 7.70
C PRO A 270 13.82 -10.10 9.05
N PRO A 271 14.82 -9.31 9.48
CA PRO A 271 15.41 -9.47 10.81
C PRO A 271 14.32 -9.42 11.91
N GLY A 272 14.20 -10.47 12.72
CA GLY A 272 13.12 -10.63 13.70
C GLY A 272 12.14 -11.77 13.38
N HIS A 273 12.31 -12.41 12.22
CA HIS A 273 11.49 -13.53 11.78
C HIS A 273 12.29 -14.86 11.79
N PRO A 274 11.69 -15.99 12.20
CA PRO A 274 12.42 -17.25 12.37
C PRO A 274 12.77 -17.90 11.03
N ARG A 275 13.87 -18.67 11.05
CA ARG A 275 14.47 -19.34 9.89
C ARG A 275 13.79 -20.69 9.62
N ALA A 276 14.04 -21.25 8.43
CA ALA A 276 13.47 -22.52 7.96
C ALA A 276 13.74 -23.72 8.86
N GLY A 277 12.71 -24.55 9.11
CA GLY A 277 12.84 -25.88 9.76
C GLY A 277 11.89 -26.17 10.93
N GLU A 278 11.05 -25.22 11.34
CA GLU A 278 10.07 -25.37 12.43
C GLU A 278 8.64 -25.27 11.87
N ASP A 279 7.62 -25.71 12.62
CA ASP A 279 6.19 -25.48 12.29
C ASP A 279 6.03 -24.05 11.72
N PRO A 280 5.20 -23.83 10.67
CA PRO A 280 5.13 -22.53 10.03
C PRO A 280 4.88 -21.49 11.12
N PRO A 281 5.83 -20.56 11.34
CA PRO A 281 5.80 -19.69 12.48
C PRO A 281 4.49 -18.92 12.42
N GLU A 282 3.91 -18.59 13.57
CA GLU A 282 2.65 -17.84 13.63
C GLU A 282 2.63 -16.61 12.70
N GLN A 283 3.81 -16.07 12.40
CA GLN A 283 4.08 -14.96 11.51
C GLN A 283 3.79 -15.22 10.01
N MET A 284 3.67 -16.46 9.55
CA MET A 284 3.23 -16.77 8.17
C MET A 284 1.72 -16.97 8.06
N ARG A 285 1.01 -17.00 9.21
CA ARG A 285 -0.44 -17.04 9.23
C ARG A 285 -0.98 -15.77 8.60
N THR A 286 -2.00 -15.92 7.75
CA THR A 286 -2.79 -14.78 7.30
C THR A 286 -4.01 -14.65 8.22
N THR A 287 -4.22 -13.48 8.78
CA THR A 287 -5.40 -13.17 9.59
C THR A 287 -6.34 -12.24 8.85
N VAL A 288 -7.64 -12.47 8.98
CA VAL A 288 -8.71 -11.63 8.41
C VAL A 288 -9.70 -11.33 9.53
N GLY A 289 -9.72 -10.11 10.04
CA GLY A 289 -10.59 -9.68 11.14
C GLY A 289 -12.06 -9.53 10.74
N GLY A 290 -12.33 -9.32 9.44
CA GLY A 290 -13.67 -9.32 8.86
C GLY A 290 -13.99 -10.62 8.14
N THR A 291 -14.61 -10.48 6.96
CA THR A 291 -15.01 -11.60 6.10
C THR A 291 -13.95 -11.86 5.03
N LEU A 292 -13.63 -13.14 4.81
CA LEU A 292 -12.93 -13.57 3.61
C LEU A 292 -13.98 -13.98 2.57
N ARG A 293 -14.06 -13.24 1.48
CA ARG A 293 -15.02 -13.48 0.40
C ARG A 293 -14.34 -13.65 -0.94
N VAL A 294 -14.63 -14.76 -1.60
CA VAL A 294 -14.22 -15.03 -2.99
C VAL A 294 -15.44 -14.99 -3.89
N VAL A 295 -15.40 -14.13 -4.92
CA VAL A 295 -16.49 -13.88 -5.86
C VAL A 295 -16.00 -14.19 -7.28
N GLY A 296 -16.61 -15.16 -7.93
CA GLY A 296 -16.30 -15.54 -9.32
C GLY A 296 -16.06 -17.04 -9.48
N ASP A 297 -16.02 -17.48 -10.74
CA ASP A 297 -15.76 -18.87 -11.12
C ASP A 297 -14.37 -19.01 -11.76
N GLY A 298 -13.80 -20.23 -11.72
CA GLY A 298 -12.54 -20.55 -12.42
C GLY A 298 -11.27 -20.15 -11.66
N THR A 299 -11.39 -19.90 -10.36
CA THR A 299 -10.25 -19.75 -9.45
C THR A 299 -9.84 -21.12 -8.92
N ASP A 300 -8.54 -21.42 -8.95
CA ASP A 300 -7.94 -22.48 -8.14
C ASP A 300 -7.46 -21.84 -6.83
N LEU A 301 -8.36 -21.81 -5.86
CA LEU A 301 -8.19 -21.15 -4.56
C LEU A 301 -7.55 -22.12 -3.58
N HIS A 302 -6.36 -21.78 -3.12
CA HIS A 302 -5.66 -22.49 -2.06
C HIS A 302 -5.70 -21.65 -0.78
N LEU A 303 -6.22 -22.24 0.30
CA LEU A 303 -6.27 -21.62 1.63
C LEU A 303 -5.49 -22.49 2.63
N HIS A 304 -4.46 -21.95 3.27
CA HIS A 304 -3.66 -22.72 4.23
C HIS A 304 -3.08 -21.81 5.33
N HIS A 305 -3.18 -22.19 6.61
CA HIS A 305 -2.88 -21.31 7.75
C HIS A 305 -3.62 -19.96 7.69
N VAL A 306 -4.94 -20.01 7.49
CA VAL A 306 -5.79 -18.81 7.45
C VAL A 306 -6.70 -18.78 8.67
N HIS A 307 -6.74 -17.62 9.34
CA HIS A 307 -7.69 -17.36 10.42
C HIS A 307 -8.63 -16.22 10.03
N VAL A 308 -9.92 -16.51 9.94
CA VAL A 308 -10.96 -15.53 9.62
C VAL A 308 -11.85 -15.35 10.85
N ALA A 309 -11.93 -14.14 11.38
CA ALA A 309 -12.79 -13.87 12.55
C ALA A 309 -14.28 -13.81 12.16
N GLY A 310 -14.60 -13.32 10.96
CA GLY A 310 -15.95 -13.28 10.39
C GLY A 310 -16.29 -14.50 9.54
N ASP A 311 -17.03 -14.27 8.46
CA ASP A 311 -17.48 -15.31 7.54
C ASP A 311 -16.38 -15.73 6.55
N LEU A 312 -16.40 -17.01 6.16
CA LEU A 312 -15.58 -17.56 5.08
C LEU A 312 -16.49 -17.98 3.92
N LEU A 313 -16.51 -17.17 2.88
CA LEU A 313 -17.41 -17.30 1.74
C LEU A 313 -16.62 -17.66 0.47
N CYS A 314 -16.70 -18.92 0.05
CA CYS A 314 -15.95 -19.45 -1.08
C CYS A 314 -16.87 -19.90 -2.23
N PRO A 315 -16.35 -20.01 -3.46
CA PRO A 315 -17.06 -20.66 -4.56
C PRO A 315 -17.30 -22.15 -4.25
N ASP A 316 -18.26 -22.77 -4.93
CA ASP A 316 -18.62 -24.18 -4.71
C ASP A 316 -17.55 -25.18 -5.19
N ARG A 317 -16.62 -24.75 -6.06
CA ARG A 317 -15.59 -25.61 -6.68
C ARG A 317 -14.25 -24.88 -6.75
N GLY A 318 -13.18 -25.64 -6.99
CA GLY A 318 -11.83 -25.09 -7.17
C GLY A 318 -11.24 -24.55 -5.87
N VAL A 319 -11.60 -25.15 -4.73
CA VAL A 319 -11.10 -24.75 -3.41
C VAL A 319 -10.30 -25.91 -2.83
N THR A 320 -9.04 -25.65 -2.49
CA THR A 320 -8.19 -26.52 -1.70
C THR A 320 -7.94 -25.84 -0.36
N ALA A 321 -8.56 -26.32 0.70
CA ALA A 321 -8.40 -25.78 2.04
C ALA A 321 -7.63 -26.75 2.95
N GLY A 322 -6.53 -26.29 3.54
CA GLY A 322 -5.82 -26.98 4.62
C GLY A 322 -6.21 -26.43 5.99
N LEU A 323 -5.23 -26.00 6.79
CA LEU A 323 -5.51 -25.45 8.11
C LEU A 323 -6.20 -24.07 8.03
N VAL A 324 -7.53 -24.06 8.07
CA VAL A 324 -8.34 -22.84 8.00
C VAL A 324 -9.33 -22.82 9.16
N THR A 325 -9.41 -21.68 9.85
CA THR A 325 -10.39 -21.44 10.92
C THR A 325 -11.25 -20.24 10.57
N ALA A 326 -12.56 -20.32 10.87
CA ALA A 326 -13.53 -19.27 10.67
C ALA A 326 -14.37 -19.10 11.94
N GLY A 327 -14.51 -17.86 12.43
CA GLY A 327 -15.35 -17.55 13.60
C GLY A 327 -16.84 -17.46 13.26
N GLY A 328 -17.16 -17.12 12.01
CA GLY A 328 -18.52 -17.05 11.47
C GLY A 328 -18.92 -18.27 10.63
N THR A 329 -19.73 -18.02 9.61
CA THR A 329 -20.26 -19.07 8.72
C THR A 329 -19.27 -19.47 7.64
N ARG A 330 -19.33 -20.75 7.22
CA ARG A 330 -18.58 -21.27 6.07
C ARG A 330 -19.55 -21.64 4.94
N THR A 331 -19.29 -21.16 3.73
CA THR A 331 -20.12 -21.46 2.55
C THR A 331 -19.29 -21.95 1.36
N GLY A 332 -19.96 -22.63 0.43
CA GLY A 332 -19.35 -23.20 -0.77
C GLY A 332 -18.33 -24.30 -0.47
N GLY A 333 -17.26 -24.36 -1.26
CA GLY A 333 -16.18 -25.34 -1.18
C GLY A 333 -15.25 -25.18 0.04
N CYS A 334 -15.52 -24.20 0.90
CA CYS A 334 -14.80 -23.99 2.17
C CYS A 334 -15.47 -24.64 3.39
N ARG A 335 -16.55 -25.41 3.18
CA ARG A 335 -17.23 -26.17 4.25
C ARG A 335 -16.41 -27.37 4.69
#